data_AF-A0A2V8PA58-F1
#
_entry.id   AF-A0A2V8PA58-F1
#
_cell.length_a   1.000
_cell.length_b   1.000
_cell.length_c   1.000
_cell.angle_alpha   90.00
_cell.angle_beta   90.00
_cell.angle_gamma   90.00
#
_symmetry.space_group_name_H-M   'P 1'
#
loop_
_entity.id
_entity.type
_entity.pdbx_description
1 polymer ?
#
loop_
_entity_poly.entity_id
_entity_poly.type
_entity_poly.pdbx_seq_one_letter_code
_entity_poly.pdbx_strand_id
1 'polypeptide(L)'
;MNGITMIRKLPFGVATVLTVAISISTLTFSVARASGESGAPEPPAIRITPPAPSFDNAKRLDELAARRKHVAEAIGPKAILILFSADPRVYTNDVDYPFRQENNLFYLTNLNQKRATLVLMPGNLSLPEVLFLPRRSPAAETWTGHMYSPQDAAELSGIKEIWETSEFEPFINALRKHEVYRPINPANILLSKRTSSANNTSASDSLIDAALKNEGAVYLLANFPREGESHEYRQEQRFAATWSKDTGFAIQNAAPIFAQMRLRKSPMELEILQHAIDISIEAHERAQAFAVQAKWEYEVDAQVAYTFKLRNADNWGYPDIVGCGPNATTLHYEEVQAPVKQGELILMDVGAEYGHFSADVTRTFPV
;
A
#
# COMPACT_ATOMS: atom_id res chain seq x y z
N MET A 1 -44.42 -42.77 -1.00
CA MET A 1 -45.67 -42.06 -1.37
C MET A 1 -46.83 -42.99 -1.03
N ASN A 2 -47.74 -42.77 -0.11
CA ASN A 2 -48.15 -41.56 0.61
C ASN A 2 -48.61 -41.93 2.04
N GLY A 3 -48.18 -41.13 3.03
CA GLY A 3 -48.60 -41.24 4.42
C GLY A 3 -49.94 -40.54 4.66
N ILE A 4 -50.73 -41.15 5.54
CA ILE A 4 -52.06 -40.70 5.98
C ILE A 4 -51.89 -39.80 7.21
N THR A 5 -52.56 -38.64 7.18
CA THR A 5 -52.70 -37.72 8.32
C THR A 5 -53.78 -38.20 9.28
N MET A 6 -53.52 -38.19 10.59
CA MET A 6 -54.57 -38.08 11.59
C MET A 6 -54.16 -37.17 12.75
N ILE A 7 -54.94 -36.10 12.92
CA ILE A 7 -54.96 -35.23 14.08
C ILE A 7 -55.95 -35.83 15.07
N ARG A 8 -55.54 -36.00 16.34
CA ARG A 8 -56.46 -36.23 17.45
C ARG A 8 -56.10 -35.33 18.63
N LYS A 9 -57.03 -34.42 18.96
CA LYS A 9 -57.10 -33.65 20.22
C LYS A 9 -57.39 -34.59 21.38
N LEU A 10 -56.84 -34.29 22.57
CA LEU A 10 -57.42 -34.49 23.91
C LEU A 10 -56.67 -33.58 24.94
N PRO A 11 -57.19 -33.34 26.16
CA PRO A 11 -57.28 -31.99 26.74
C PRO A 11 -56.60 -31.79 28.11
N PHE A 12 -56.62 -30.53 28.60
CA PHE A 12 -56.44 -30.04 29.98
C PHE A 12 -55.31 -30.57 30.88
N GLY A 13 -54.34 -29.67 31.17
CA GLY A 13 -54.00 -29.24 32.54
C GLY A 13 -52.98 -30.05 33.34
N VAL A 14 -51.78 -29.50 33.53
CA VAL A 14 -51.17 -29.07 34.82
C VAL A 14 -49.74 -28.62 34.50
N ALA A 15 -49.39 -27.40 34.91
CA ALA A 15 -48.05 -26.86 34.80
C ALA A 15 -47.14 -27.49 35.87
N THR A 16 -45.97 -27.97 35.46
CA THR A 16 -44.85 -28.24 36.37
C THR A 16 -43.65 -27.46 35.84
N VAL A 17 -43.28 -26.40 36.57
CA VAL A 17 -42.03 -25.67 36.35
C VAL A 17 -40.91 -26.57 36.86
N LEU A 18 -40.15 -27.18 35.95
CA LEU A 18 -38.93 -27.90 36.29
C LEU A 18 -37.76 -26.93 36.17
N THR A 19 -37.35 -26.35 37.30
CA THR A 19 -36.09 -25.60 37.40
C THR A 19 -34.95 -26.61 37.40
N VAL A 20 -34.28 -26.79 36.25
CA VAL A 20 -33.04 -27.56 36.19
C VAL A 20 -31.88 -26.60 36.50
N ALA A 21 -31.38 -26.68 37.73
CA ALA A 21 -30.10 -26.08 38.10
C ALA A 21 -28.98 -26.85 37.40
N ILE A 22 -28.33 -26.23 36.42
CA ILE A 22 -27.11 -26.77 35.81
C ILE A 22 -25.96 -26.44 36.77
N SER A 23 -25.55 -27.42 37.55
CA SER A 23 -24.31 -27.37 38.34
C SER A 23 -23.13 -27.48 37.37
N ILE A 24 -22.31 -26.44 37.28
CA ILE A 24 -21.03 -26.48 36.57
C ILE A 24 -20.05 -27.28 37.43
N SER A 25 -20.04 -28.59 37.24
CA SER A 25 -18.97 -29.45 37.75
C SER A 25 -17.77 -29.28 36.83
N THR A 26 -16.71 -28.65 37.33
CA THR A 26 -15.38 -28.67 36.71
C THR A 26 -14.92 -30.12 36.56
N LEU A 27 -14.99 -30.67 35.35
CA LEU A 27 -14.25 -31.88 35.01
C LEU A 27 -12.77 -31.52 34.89
N THR A 28 -12.01 -31.82 35.93
CA THR A 28 -10.55 -31.90 35.85
C THR A 28 -10.20 -33.19 35.13
N PHE A 29 -9.79 -33.09 33.86
CA PHE A 29 -9.13 -34.19 33.17
C PHE A 29 -7.71 -34.35 33.76
N SER A 30 -7.52 -35.36 34.61
CA SER A 30 -6.18 -35.84 34.94
C SER A 30 -5.70 -36.72 33.79
N VAL A 31 -4.73 -36.23 33.01
CA VAL A 31 -4.03 -37.04 32.01
C VAL A 31 -3.05 -37.92 32.77
N ALA A 32 -3.43 -39.19 32.98
CA ALA A 32 -2.48 -40.23 33.35
C ALA A 32 -1.53 -40.43 32.16
N ARG A 33 -0.26 -40.10 32.36
CA ARG A 33 0.79 -40.26 31.36
C ARG A 33 1.14 -41.75 31.26
N ALA A 34 0.50 -42.45 30.31
CA ALA A 34 0.96 -43.78 29.91
C ALA A 34 2.22 -43.61 29.05
N SER A 35 3.34 -44.17 29.52
CA SER A 35 4.58 -44.28 28.78
C SER A 35 4.41 -45.28 27.63
N GLY A 36 4.19 -44.75 26.43
CA GLY A 36 4.26 -45.46 25.17
C GLY A 36 4.85 -44.53 24.12
N GLU A 37 5.98 -44.90 23.53
CA GLU A 37 6.54 -44.24 22.36
C GLU A 37 5.58 -44.40 21.17
N SER A 38 4.75 -43.39 20.93
CA SER A 38 4.11 -43.16 19.64
C SER A 38 4.78 -41.94 19.01
N GLY A 39 5.81 -42.18 18.20
CA GLY A 39 6.56 -41.14 17.49
C GLY A 39 5.76 -40.53 16.35
N ALA A 40 4.71 -39.77 16.67
CA ALA A 40 4.26 -38.71 15.78
C ALA A 40 5.19 -37.51 16.03
N PRO A 41 5.85 -36.94 15.01
CA PRO A 41 6.63 -35.72 15.19
C PRO A 41 5.71 -34.65 15.77
N GLU A 42 6.15 -33.97 16.84
CA GLU A 42 5.43 -32.77 17.31
C GLU A 42 5.30 -31.81 16.11
N PRO A 43 4.11 -31.22 15.89
CA PRO A 43 3.95 -30.27 14.80
C PRO A 43 5.00 -29.16 14.96
N PRO A 44 5.62 -28.71 13.86
CA PRO A 44 6.66 -27.69 13.94
C PRO A 44 6.11 -26.48 14.68
N ALA A 45 6.88 -25.98 15.64
CA ALA A 45 6.49 -24.80 16.40
C ALA A 45 6.40 -23.59 15.46
N ILE A 46 5.17 -23.19 15.14
CA ILE A 46 4.90 -22.01 14.30
C ILE A 46 5.40 -20.77 15.05
N ARG A 47 6.33 -20.04 14.44
CA ARG A 47 6.83 -18.75 14.90
C ARG A 47 5.79 -17.68 14.61
N ILE A 48 5.10 -17.28 15.66
CA ILE A 48 4.12 -16.18 15.64
C ILE A 48 4.84 -14.86 15.39
N THR A 49 4.39 -14.10 14.39
CA THR A 49 4.88 -12.75 14.09
C THR A 49 4.78 -11.87 15.35
N PRO A 50 5.86 -11.19 15.74
CA PRO A 50 5.82 -10.18 16.80
C PRO A 50 4.82 -9.04 16.49
N PRO A 51 4.43 -8.21 17.47
CA PRO A 51 3.64 -7.02 17.21
C PRO A 51 4.29 -6.11 16.16
N ALA A 52 3.47 -5.41 15.39
CA ALA A 52 3.93 -4.45 14.40
C ALA A 52 4.81 -3.36 15.03
N PRO A 53 5.85 -2.88 14.32
CA PRO A 53 6.69 -1.80 14.80
C PRO A 53 5.86 -0.52 14.96
N SER A 54 6.20 0.27 15.98
CA SER A 54 5.56 1.54 16.27
C SER A 54 6.62 2.63 16.33
N PHE A 55 6.34 3.74 15.66
CA PHE A 55 7.30 4.82 15.49
C PHE A 55 6.82 6.10 16.16
N ASP A 56 7.76 6.84 16.73
CA ASP A 56 7.50 8.21 17.16
C ASP A 56 7.11 9.07 15.95
N ASN A 57 5.97 9.75 16.06
CA ASN A 57 5.41 10.48 14.92
C ASN A 57 6.30 11.65 14.48
N ALA A 58 7.01 12.31 15.42
CA ALA A 58 7.91 13.41 15.06
C ALA A 58 9.11 12.89 14.26
N LYS A 59 9.73 11.79 14.69
CA LYS A 59 10.83 11.16 13.94
C LYS A 59 10.40 10.71 12.53
N ARG A 60 9.19 10.14 12.42
CA ARG A 60 8.62 9.74 11.12
C ARG A 60 8.45 10.94 10.18
N LEU A 61 7.91 12.04 10.70
CA LEU A 61 7.75 13.28 9.93
C LEU A 61 9.09 13.92 9.55
N ASP A 62 10.07 13.90 10.44
CA ASP A 62 11.44 14.37 10.16
C ASP A 62 12.08 13.55 9.02
N GLU A 63 11.89 12.23 9.01
CA GLU A 63 12.39 11.38 7.93
C GLU A 63 11.72 11.69 6.58
N LEU A 64 10.39 11.88 6.55
CA LEU A 64 9.69 12.28 5.33
C LEU A 64 10.16 13.65 4.82
N ALA A 65 10.34 14.62 5.72
CA ALA A 65 10.88 15.93 5.38
C ALA A 65 12.32 15.85 4.84
N ALA A 66 13.16 15.00 5.43
CA ALA A 66 14.53 14.76 4.96
C ALA A 66 14.55 14.13 3.55
N ARG A 67 13.66 13.17 3.27
CA ARG A 67 13.51 12.58 1.93
C ARG A 67 13.12 13.64 0.89
N ARG A 68 12.11 14.47 1.18
CA ARG A 68 11.69 15.57 0.28
C ARG A 68 12.80 16.59 0.07
N LYS A 69 13.53 16.95 1.13
CA LYS A 69 14.69 17.84 1.06
C LYS A 69 15.79 17.27 0.15
N HIS A 70 16.13 15.99 0.28
CA HIS A 70 17.15 15.36 -0.56
C HIS A 70 16.75 15.37 -2.05
N VAL A 71 15.48 15.08 -2.35
CA VAL A 71 14.95 15.19 -3.71
C VAL A 71 15.02 16.63 -4.23
N ALA A 72 14.65 17.61 -3.39
CA ALA A 72 14.74 19.03 -3.74
C ALA A 72 16.17 19.47 -4.05
N GLU A 73 17.15 19.00 -3.27
CA GLU A 73 18.58 19.25 -3.51
C GLU A 73 19.06 18.57 -4.81
N ALA A 74 18.60 17.34 -5.08
CA ALA A 74 19.00 16.57 -6.26
C ALA A 74 18.50 17.17 -7.58
N ILE A 75 17.27 17.70 -7.62
CA ILE A 75 16.71 18.34 -8.83
C ILE A 75 17.15 19.79 -8.99
N GLY A 76 17.51 20.47 -7.89
CA GLY A 76 18.01 21.84 -7.89
C GLY A 76 16.93 22.93 -8.05
N PRO A 77 17.31 24.22 -7.95
CA PRO A 77 16.36 25.33 -7.89
C PRO A 77 15.67 25.64 -9.21
N LYS A 78 16.24 25.20 -10.34
CA LYS A 78 15.68 25.43 -11.69
C LYS A 78 14.65 24.37 -12.09
N ALA A 79 14.28 23.48 -11.18
CA ALA A 79 13.48 22.31 -11.48
C ALA A 79 12.18 22.27 -10.67
N ILE A 80 11.24 21.51 -11.20
CA ILE A 80 9.99 21.11 -10.56
C ILE A 80 9.94 19.59 -10.56
N LEU A 81 9.52 18.96 -9.47
CA LEU A 81 9.11 17.56 -9.47
C LEU A 81 7.60 17.48 -9.32
N ILE A 82 6.96 16.62 -10.12
CA ILE A 82 5.55 16.29 -9.99
C ILE A 82 5.42 14.78 -9.80
N LEU A 83 4.76 14.36 -8.71
CA LEU A 83 4.43 12.97 -8.43
C LEU A 83 2.91 12.82 -8.34
N PHE A 84 2.35 11.95 -9.17
CA PHE A 84 0.93 11.64 -9.15
C PHE A 84 0.66 10.43 -8.26
N SER A 85 -0.54 10.37 -7.66
CA SER A 85 -1.04 9.14 -7.06
C SER A 85 -1.30 8.09 -8.14
N ALA A 86 -1.22 6.82 -7.79
CA ALA A 86 -1.62 5.75 -8.71
C ALA A 86 -3.07 5.92 -9.18
N ASP A 87 -3.34 5.56 -10.43
CA ASP A 87 -4.70 5.41 -10.95
C ASP A 87 -5.31 4.11 -10.41
N PRO A 88 -6.57 4.12 -9.95
CA PRO A 88 -7.31 2.89 -9.66
C PRO A 88 -7.33 1.97 -10.88
N ARG A 89 -7.13 0.67 -10.65
CA ARG A 89 -7.16 -0.35 -11.71
C ARG A 89 -8.52 -1.03 -11.70
N VAL A 90 -9.19 -1.00 -12.83
CA VAL A 90 -10.49 -1.66 -12.99
C VAL A 90 -10.28 -3.18 -12.99
N TYR A 91 -11.00 -3.89 -12.12
CA TYR A 91 -11.12 -5.34 -12.12
C TYR A 91 -12.13 -5.78 -13.19
N THR A 92 -13.36 -5.28 -13.10
CA THR A 92 -14.40 -5.46 -14.12
C THR A 92 -15.46 -4.38 -13.98
N ASN A 93 -15.91 -3.81 -15.10
CA ASN A 93 -16.93 -2.74 -15.13
C ASN A 93 -16.62 -1.59 -14.15
N ASP A 94 -17.44 -1.43 -13.12
CA ASP A 94 -17.37 -0.40 -12.06
C ASP A 94 -16.66 -0.88 -10.78
N VAL A 95 -16.09 -2.09 -10.79
CA VAL A 95 -15.34 -2.67 -9.68
C VAL A 95 -13.84 -2.44 -9.89
N ASP A 96 -13.21 -1.77 -8.94
CA ASP A 96 -11.75 -1.59 -8.88
C ASP A 96 -11.07 -2.78 -8.16
N TYR A 97 -9.85 -3.11 -8.56
CA TYR A 97 -8.90 -3.81 -7.69
C TYR A 97 -8.61 -2.99 -6.43
N PRO A 98 -8.17 -3.62 -5.33
CA PRO A 98 -7.66 -2.92 -4.16
C PRO A 98 -6.65 -1.84 -4.54
N PHE A 99 -6.81 -0.63 -3.98
CA PHE A 99 -5.95 0.49 -4.30
C PHE A 99 -4.55 0.30 -3.72
N ARG A 100 -3.52 0.38 -4.57
CA ARG A 100 -2.11 0.37 -4.19
C ARG A 100 -1.42 1.64 -4.70
N GLN A 101 -0.94 2.46 -3.77
CA GLN A 101 -0.30 3.74 -4.08
C GLN A 101 0.99 3.57 -4.91
N GLU A 102 1.35 4.61 -5.66
CA GLU A 102 2.67 4.74 -6.29
C GLU A 102 3.78 4.86 -5.21
N ASN A 103 4.83 4.07 -5.36
CA ASN A 103 5.83 3.87 -4.32
C ASN A 103 6.60 5.15 -3.96
N ASN A 104 6.93 6.00 -4.93
CA ASN A 104 7.74 7.20 -4.69
C ASN A 104 6.91 8.33 -4.06
N LEU A 105 5.64 8.49 -4.45
CA LEU A 105 4.71 9.38 -3.76
C LEU A 105 4.50 8.92 -2.32
N PHE A 106 4.26 7.63 -2.10
CA PHE A 106 4.14 7.07 -0.75
C PHE A 106 5.44 7.28 0.04
N TYR A 107 6.61 7.06 -0.57
CA TYR A 107 7.91 7.23 0.06
C TYR A 107 8.16 8.67 0.55
N LEU A 108 7.64 9.69 -0.15
CA LEU A 108 7.81 11.10 0.24
C LEU A 108 6.71 11.64 1.16
N THR A 109 5.54 10.99 1.20
CA THR A 109 4.33 11.56 1.83
C THR A 109 3.65 10.66 2.84
N ASN A 110 3.85 9.34 2.78
CA ASN A 110 3.12 8.34 3.55
C ASN A 110 1.59 8.40 3.34
N LEU A 111 1.12 8.91 2.18
CA LEU A 111 -0.30 9.07 1.87
C LEU A 111 -0.80 7.96 0.94
N ASN A 112 -1.84 7.23 1.36
CA ASN A 112 -2.52 6.22 0.55
C ASN A 112 -3.89 6.72 0.04
N GLN A 113 -3.93 7.90 -0.58
CA GLN A 113 -5.14 8.55 -1.09
C GLN A 113 -5.10 8.64 -2.62
N LYS A 114 -6.20 8.22 -3.26
CA LYS A 114 -6.45 8.41 -4.71
C LYS A 114 -6.50 9.91 -5.03
N ARG A 115 -6.03 10.29 -6.22
CA ARG A 115 -6.07 11.66 -6.78
C ARG A 115 -5.27 12.71 -6.00
N ALA A 116 -4.25 12.26 -5.27
CA ALA A 116 -3.27 13.14 -4.66
C ALA A 116 -2.16 13.49 -5.66
N THR A 117 -1.59 14.68 -5.58
CA THR A 117 -0.44 15.06 -6.41
C THR A 117 0.51 15.93 -5.60
N LEU A 118 1.77 15.51 -5.49
CA LEU A 118 2.81 16.30 -4.83
C LEU A 118 3.58 17.09 -5.89
N VAL A 119 3.78 18.38 -5.64
CA VAL A 119 4.69 19.23 -6.42
C VAL A 119 5.78 19.78 -5.52
N LEU A 120 7.04 19.57 -5.89
CA LEU A 120 8.21 20.20 -5.26
C LEU A 120 8.82 21.21 -6.24
N MET A 121 9.13 22.40 -5.74
CA MET A 121 9.73 23.51 -6.50
C MET A 121 10.84 24.16 -5.67
N PRO A 122 12.06 23.59 -5.63
CA PRO A 122 13.10 24.05 -4.72
C PRO A 122 13.49 25.52 -4.93
N GLY A 123 13.34 26.04 -6.16
CA GLY A 123 13.60 27.44 -6.48
C GLY A 123 12.48 28.41 -6.15
N ASN A 124 11.28 27.94 -5.78
CA ASN A 124 10.17 28.79 -5.36
C ASN A 124 10.11 28.87 -3.83
N LEU A 125 10.90 29.78 -3.24
CA LEU A 125 11.02 29.85 -1.77
C LEU A 125 9.71 30.19 -1.06
N SER A 126 8.75 30.79 -1.77
CA SER A 126 7.42 31.13 -1.23
C SER A 126 6.46 29.93 -1.19
N LEU A 127 6.76 28.91 -1.98
CA LEU A 127 5.96 27.70 -2.17
C LEU A 127 6.87 26.54 -2.62
N PRO A 128 7.78 26.07 -1.75
CA PRO A 128 8.78 25.07 -2.14
C PRO A 128 8.17 23.67 -2.30
N GLU A 129 7.04 23.42 -1.64
CA GLU A 129 6.26 22.20 -1.77
C GLU A 129 4.76 22.53 -1.65
N VAL A 130 3.94 21.81 -2.41
CA VAL A 130 2.47 21.87 -2.32
C VAL A 130 1.88 20.49 -2.65
N LEU A 131 0.89 20.09 -1.86
CA LEU A 131 0.11 18.88 -2.09
C LEU A 131 -1.27 19.26 -2.63
N PHE A 132 -1.67 18.65 -3.74
CA PHE A 132 -3.03 18.73 -4.26
C PHE A 132 -3.81 17.50 -3.78
N LEU A 133 -4.95 17.72 -3.12
CA LEU A 133 -5.76 16.69 -2.47
C LEU A 133 -7.24 16.88 -2.81
N PRO A 134 -8.00 15.80 -3.09
CA PRO A 134 -9.43 15.94 -3.34
C PRO A 134 -10.15 16.38 -2.07
N ARG A 135 -11.18 17.21 -2.20
CA ARG A 135 -12.08 17.47 -1.07
C ARG A 135 -12.77 16.20 -0.63
N ARG A 136 -12.93 16.07 0.68
CA ARG A 136 -13.84 15.08 1.28
C ARG A 136 -15.23 15.23 0.66
N SER A 137 -15.82 14.11 0.31
CA SER A 137 -17.17 14.02 -0.23
C SER A 137 -17.97 13.06 0.65
N PRO A 138 -18.94 13.53 1.45
CA PRO A 138 -19.76 12.66 2.29
C PRO A 138 -20.46 11.56 1.48
N ALA A 139 -20.86 11.89 0.24
CA ALA A 139 -21.41 10.91 -0.70
C ALA A 139 -20.37 9.82 -0.99
N ALA A 140 -19.16 10.17 -1.45
CA ALA A 140 -18.12 9.19 -1.74
C ALA A 140 -17.71 8.37 -0.51
N GLU A 141 -17.57 9.01 0.65
CA GLU A 141 -17.18 8.34 1.90
C GLU A 141 -18.19 7.30 2.38
N THR A 142 -19.48 7.50 2.07
CA THR A 142 -20.53 6.52 2.33
C THR A 142 -20.33 5.23 1.51
N TRP A 143 -19.75 5.34 0.31
CA TRP A 143 -19.58 4.21 -0.63
C TRP A 143 -18.20 3.57 -0.55
N THR A 144 -17.14 4.39 -0.52
CA THR A 144 -15.75 3.94 -0.72
C THR A 144 -14.86 4.12 0.50
N GLY A 145 -15.42 4.58 1.63
CA GLY A 145 -14.68 4.80 2.88
C GLY A 145 -14.00 6.16 2.98
N HIS A 146 -13.29 6.34 4.09
CA HIS A 146 -12.74 7.63 4.52
C HIS A 146 -11.80 8.27 3.50
N MET A 147 -12.02 9.56 3.21
CA MET A 147 -11.08 10.40 2.46
C MET A 147 -10.31 11.30 3.42
N TYR A 148 -9.02 11.50 3.17
CA TYR A 148 -8.22 12.38 4.05
C TYR A 148 -8.75 13.81 4.04
N SER A 149 -8.92 14.36 5.24
CA SER A 149 -8.97 15.80 5.43
C SER A 149 -7.58 16.42 5.21
N PRO A 150 -7.50 17.75 5.02
CA PRO A 150 -6.22 18.45 4.97
C PRO A 150 -5.41 18.26 6.27
N GLN A 151 -6.09 18.12 7.41
CA GLN A 151 -5.46 17.85 8.70
C GLN A 151 -4.84 16.45 8.72
N ASP A 152 -5.59 15.41 8.32
CA ASP A 152 -5.07 14.04 8.24
C ASP A 152 -3.86 13.98 7.32
N ALA A 153 -3.95 14.59 6.13
CA ALA A 153 -2.87 14.63 5.17
C ALA A 153 -1.63 15.36 5.72
N ALA A 154 -1.81 16.46 6.45
CA ALA A 154 -0.72 17.18 7.09
C ALA A 154 -0.08 16.40 8.25
N GLU A 155 -0.88 15.69 9.05
CA GLU A 155 -0.40 14.85 10.16
C GLU A 155 0.36 13.62 9.66
N LEU A 156 -0.08 13.03 8.55
CA LEU A 156 0.59 11.90 7.91
C LEU A 156 1.85 12.32 7.14
N SER A 157 1.81 13.40 6.37
CA SER A 157 2.92 13.76 5.46
C SER A 157 3.88 14.82 6.00
N GLY A 158 3.44 15.63 6.96
CA GLY A 158 4.14 16.82 7.42
C GLY A 158 4.07 18.00 6.46
N ILE A 159 3.37 17.87 5.33
CA ILE A 159 3.23 18.93 4.32
C ILE A 159 2.32 20.03 4.86
N LYS A 160 2.76 21.27 4.70
CA LYS A 160 2.14 22.47 5.30
C LYS A 160 1.36 23.34 4.33
N GLU A 161 1.36 22.97 3.06
CA GLU A 161 0.56 23.61 2.02
C GLU A 161 -0.21 22.53 1.26
N ILE A 162 -1.54 22.57 1.39
CA ILE A 162 -2.44 21.60 0.76
C ILE A 162 -3.55 22.36 0.05
N TRP A 163 -3.64 22.17 -1.26
CA TRP A 163 -4.65 22.77 -2.13
C TRP A 163 -5.60 21.70 -2.64
N GLU A 164 -6.76 22.12 -3.13
CA GLU A 164 -7.74 21.22 -3.72
C GLU A 164 -7.27 20.75 -5.11
N THR A 165 -7.58 19.49 -5.48
CA THR A 165 -7.11 18.89 -6.74
C THR A 165 -7.45 19.70 -8.00
N SER A 166 -8.58 20.43 -8.05
CA SER A 166 -8.94 21.25 -9.22
C SER A 166 -8.01 22.45 -9.44
N GLU A 167 -7.21 22.83 -8.43
CA GLU A 167 -6.21 23.89 -8.57
C GLU A 167 -4.96 23.42 -9.32
N PHE A 168 -4.75 22.11 -9.51
CA PHE A 168 -3.54 21.57 -10.15
C PHE A 168 -3.38 22.03 -11.60
N GLU A 169 -4.39 21.82 -12.45
CA GLU A 169 -4.30 22.19 -13.88
C GLU A 169 -4.14 23.70 -14.09
N PRO A 170 -4.92 24.59 -13.44
CA PRO A 170 -4.69 26.02 -13.48
C PRO A 170 -3.29 26.43 -13.00
N PHE A 171 -2.80 25.81 -11.91
CA PHE A 171 -1.47 26.06 -11.37
C PHE A 171 -0.37 25.69 -12.39
N ILE A 172 -0.46 24.51 -13.00
CA ILE A 172 0.46 24.08 -14.05
C ILE A 172 0.38 25.00 -15.27
N ASN A 173 -0.81 25.45 -15.66
CA ASN A 173 -0.97 26.36 -16.80
C ASN A 173 -0.32 27.72 -16.56
N ALA A 174 -0.36 28.25 -15.34
CA ALA A 174 0.38 29.46 -14.99
C ALA A 174 1.90 29.23 -15.06
N LEU A 175 2.40 28.09 -14.56
CA LEU A 175 3.83 27.74 -14.67
C LEU A 175 4.29 27.65 -16.13
N ARG A 176 3.50 27.03 -17.02
CA ARG A 176 3.80 26.95 -18.46
C ARG A 176 3.90 28.33 -19.12
N LYS A 177 3.18 29.32 -18.58
CA LYS A 177 3.17 30.72 -19.05
C LYS A 177 4.15 31.62 -18.30
N HIS A 178 4.95 31.06 -17.39
CA HIS A 178 5.88 31.81 -16.53
C HIS A 178 5.16 32.82 -15.61
N GLU A 179 3.91 32.55 -15.26
CA GLU A 179 3.08 33.40 -14.43
C GLU A 179 3.09 32.92 -12.96
N VAL A 180 3.05 33.87 -12.03
CA VAL A 180 2.83 33.56 -10.62
C VAL A 180 1.38 33.14 -10.41
N TYR A 181 1.16 31.89 -10.04
CA TYR A 181 -0.19 31.39 -9.78
C TYR A 181 -0.73 31.86 -8.43
N ARG A 182 -2.00 32.29 -8.45
CA ARG A 182 -2.83 32.44 -7.25
C ARG A 182 -4.05 31.54 -7.42
N PRO A 183 -4.42 30.76 -6.39
CA PRO A 183 -5.59 29.89 -6.46
C PRO A 183 -6.84 30.63 -6.93
N ILE A 184 -7.61 30.01 -7.83
CA ILE A 184 -8.81 30.62 -8.44
C ILE A 184 -9.79 31.03 -7.36
N ASN A 185 -9.94 30.17 -6.35
CA ASN A 185 -10.72 30.45 -5.16
C ASN A 185 -9.84 30.31 -3.90
N PRO A 186 -9.74 31.35 -3.04
CA PRO A 186 -9.04 31.23 -1.77
C PRO A 186 -9.50 30.05 -0.91
N ALA A 187 -10.78 29.65 -1.01
CA ALA A 187 -11.30 28.49 -0.30
C ALA A 187 -10.67 27.16 -0.74
N ASN A 188 -10.07 27.09 -1.93
CA ASN A 188 -9.38 25.91 -2.46
C ASN A 188 -7.96 25.76 -1.91
N ILE A 189 -7.46 26.73 -1.14
CA ILE A 189 -6.35 26.52 -0.22
C ILE A 189 -6.92 25.82 1.01
N LEU A 190 -6.81 24.49 1.03
CA LEU A 190 -7.40 23.66 2.07
C LEU A 190 -6.64 23.75 3.40
N LEU A 191 -5.32 23.94 3.32
CA LEU A 191 -4.45 24.19 4.46
C LEU A 191 -3.24 25.01 4.00
N SER A 192 -2.92 26.07 4.74
CA SER A 192 -1.68 26.82 4.58
C SER A 192 -1.16 27.24 5.94
N LYS A 193 0.08 26.88 6.27
CA LYS A 193 0.79 27.37 7.45
C LYS A 193 1.90 28.35 7.09
N ARG A 194 1.84 28.97 5.90
CA ARG A 194 2.77 30.02 5.51
C ARG A 194 2.53 31.25 6.37
N THR A 195 3.55 31.72 7.08
CA THR A 195 3.50 33.01 7.75
C THR A 195 3.49 34.10 6.67
N SER A 196 2.51 35.00 6.70
CA SER A 196 2.30 36.11 5.78
C SER A 196 3.43 37.16 5.72
N SER A 197 4.62 36.85 6.24
CA SER A 197 5.79 37.74 6.29
C SER A 197 6.68 37.65 5.05
N ALA A 198 6.40 36.75 4.09
CA ALA A 198 7.16 36.67 2.84
C ALA A 198 6.55 37.59 1.76
N ASN A 199 6.57 38.90 2.01
CA ASN A 199 6.42 39.93 0.95
C ASN A 199 7.70 39.99 0.09
N ASN A 200 8.22 38.85 -0.37
CA ASN A 200 9.33 38.80 -1.32
C ASN A 200 8.84 38.21 -2.62
N THR A 201 8.36 39.11 -3.48
CA THR A 201 8.11 38.92 -4.91
C THR A 201 9.36 38.55 -5.72
N SER A 202 10.52 38.34 -5.09
CA SER A 202 11.78 38.00 -5.75
C SER A 202 12.17 36.52 -5.68
N ALA A 203 11.39 35.69 -4.97
CA ALA A 203 11.72 34.27 -4.78
C ALA A 203 11.13 33.34 -5.84
N SER A 204 10.19 33.83 -6.65
CA SER A 204 9.72 33.17 -7.87
C SER A 204 10.73 33.29 -9.03
N ASP A 205 11.75 34.15 -8.87
CA ASP A 205 12.60 34.58 -9.98
C ASP A 205 13.51 33.47 -10.47
N SER A 206 14.12 32.64 -9.59
CA SER A 206 15.11 31.66 -10.06
C SER A 206 14.54 30.58 -10.98
N LEU A 207 13.29 30.14 -10.73
CA LEU A 207 12.61 29.12 -11.52
C LEU A 207 12.04 29.72 -12.81
N ILE A 208 11.41 30.89 -12.72
CA ILE A 208 10.86 31.60 -13.87
C ILE A 208 11.99 32.08 -14.80
N ASP A 209 13.05 32.66 -14.26
CA ASP A 209 14.23 33.10 -15.01
C ASP A 209 14.90 31.93 -15.72
N ALA A 210 14.98 30.76 -15.06
CA ALA A 210 15.50 29.55 -15.69
C ALA A 210 14.61 29.13 -16.87
N ALA A 211 13.29 29.13 -16.69
CA ALA A 211 12.35 28.81 -17.77
C ALA A 211 12.49 29.80 -18.94
N LEU A 212 12.55 31.11 -18.69
CA LEU A 212 12.75 32.13 -19.72
C LEU A 212 14.07 31.96 -20.49
N LYS A 213 15.09 31.34 -19.87
CA LYS A 213 16.38 30.99 -20.48
C LYS A 213 16.42 29.58 -21.09
N ASN A 214 15.31 28.83 -21.06
CA ASN A 214 15.23 27.41 -21.46
C ASN A 214 16.15 26.48 -20.63
N GLU A 215 16.36 26.82 -19.37
CA GLU A 215 17.17 26.07 -18.41
C GLU A 215 16.30 25.39 -17.33
N GLY A 216 14.98 25.49 -17.44
CA GLY A 216 14.05 24.85 -16.51
C GLY A 216 13.97 23.34 -16.72
N ALA A 217 13.62 22.60 -15.67
CA ALA A 217 13.32 21.17 -15.78
C ALA A 217 12.01 20.79 -15.07
N VAL A 218 11.26 19.85 -15.65
CA VAL A 218 10.16 19.16 -14.98
C VAL A 218 10.51 17.69 -14.87
N TYR A 219 10.69 17.23 -13.63
CA TYR A 219 10.95 15.85 -13.28
C TYR A 219 9.62 15.11 -13.10
N LEU A 220 9.52 13.95 -13.73
CA LEU A 220 8.40 13.01 -13.63
C LEU A 220 8.95 11.60 -13.42
N LEU A 221 8.12 10.67 -12.93
CA LEU A 221 8.42 9.24 -12.96
C LEU A 221 8.24 8.69 -14.37
N ALA A 222 9.09 9.15 -15.28
CA ALA A 222 8.94 8.85 -16.68
C ALA A 222 10.20 8.18 -17.20
N ASN A 223 10.21 6.85 -17.12
CA ASN A 223 11.23 6.03 -17.77
C ASN A 223 10.98 6.01 -19.29
N PHE A 224 11.45 7.05 -19.98
CA PHE A 224 11.50 7.08 -21.44
C PHE A 224 12.82 6.44 -21.87
N PRO A 225 12.82 5.13 -22.21
CA PRO A 225 12.67 4.76 -23.61
C PRO A 225 12.09 3.34 -23.79
N ARG A 226 10.77 3.17 -23.76
CA ARG A 226 10.12 2.00 -24.35
C ARG A 226 9.11 2.50 -25.38
N GLU A 227 9.16 1.98 -26.60
CA GLU A 227 8.09 2.19 -27.57
C GLU A 227 6.79 1.65 -26.96
N GLY A 228 5.79 2.53 -26.75
CA GLY A 228 4.48 2.15 -26.23
C GLY A 228 4.02 2.88 -24.96
N GLU A 229 2.73 2.71 -24.65
CA GLU A 229 2.12 3.24 -23.42
C GLU A 229 2.59 2.41 -22.22
N SER A 230 3.02 3.09 -21.15
CA SER A 230 3.40 2.44 -19.89
C SER A 230 2.14 1.97 -19.16
N HIS A 231 2.14 0.72 -18.69
CA HIS A 231 1.06 0.23 -17.83
C HIS A 231 1.01 0.97 -16.50
N GLU A 232 2.17 1.27 -15.91
CA GLU A 232 2.32 1.88 -14.59
C GLU A 232 2.23 3.42 -14.66
N TYR A 233 2.99 4.05 -15.56
CA TYR A 233 3.21 5.51 -15.61
C TYR A 233 2.46 6.22 -16.75
N ARG A 234 1.24 5.74 -17.06
CA ARG A 234 0.41 6.28 -18.14
C ARG A 234 0.07 7.75 -17.93
N GLN A 235 -0.21 8.15 -16.69
CA GLN A 235 -0.57 9.53 -16.34
C GLN A 235 0.60 10.48 -16.58
N GLU A 236 1.80 10.10 -16.15
CA GLU A 236 3.04 10.85 -16.36
C GLU A 236 3.34 11.00 -17.85
N GLN A 237 3.18 9.92 -18.63
CA GLN A 237 3.37 9.98 -20.08
C GLN A 237 2.40 10.94 -20.76
N ARG A 238 1.10 10.88 -20.39
CA ARG A 238 0.09 11.79 -20.93
C ARG A 238 0.37 13.23 -20.54
N PHE A 239 0.71 13.47 -19.27
CA PHE A 239 1.08 14.79 -18.79
C PHE A 239 2.32 15.34 -19.53
N ALA A 240 3.37 14.54 -19.66
CA ALA A 240 4.57 14.91 -20.41
C ALA A 240 4.26 15.23 -21.88
N ALA A 241 3.34 14.51 -22.52
CA ALA A 241 2.92 14.78 -23.90
C ALA A 241 2.19 16.13 -24.06
N THR A 242 1.56 16.65 -23.00
CA THR A 242 0.98 18.00 -23.00
C THR A 242 2.00 19.11 -22.78
N TRP A 243 3.24 18.75 -22.45
CA TRP A 243 4.29 19.71 -22.15
C TRP A 243 4.98 20.19 -23.44
N SER A 244 4.67 21.41 -23.88
CA SER A 244 5.26 21.96 -25.10
C SER A 244 6.72 22.37 -24.89
N LYS A 245 7.50 22.34 -25.99
CA LYS A 245 8.91 22.79 -25.98
C LYS A 245 9.06 24.28 -25.65
N ASP A 246 8.02 25.08 -25.89
CA ASP A 246 8.05 26.54 -25.72
C ASP A 246 7.87 26.99 -24.26
N THR A 247 7.66 26.04 -23.34
CA THR A 247 7.55 26.33 -21.89
C THR A 247 8.89 26.69 -21.25
N GLY A 248 10.02 26.44 -21.91
CA GLY A 248 11.35 26.63 -21.31
C GLY A 248 11.72 25.61 -20.22
N PHE A 249 10.88 24.58 -20.03
CA PHE A 249 11.18 23.45 -19.16
C PHE A 249 11.36 22.15 -19.96
N ALA A 250 12.50 21.47 -19.75
CA ALA A 250 12.74 20.14 -20.30
C ALA A 250 12.17 19.05 -19.37
N ILE A 251 11.52 18.04 -19.94
CA ILE A 251 11.06 16.87 -19.18
C ILE A 251 12.27 15.98 -18.84
N GLN A 252 12.39 15.59 -17.58
CA GLN A 252 13.45 14.76 -17.04
C GLN A 252 12.88 13.56 -16.26
N ASN A 253 13.64 12.48 -16.18
CA ASN A 253 13.25 11.29 -15.43
C ASN A 253 13.74 11.35 -13.96
N ALA A 254 12.81 11.28 -13.02
CA ALA A 254 13.10 11.28 -11.59
C ALA A 254 13.46 9.88 -11.03
N ALA A 255 13.16 8.81 -11.76
CA ALA A 255 13.33 7.43 -11.26
C ALA A 255 14.76 7.12 -10.76
N PRO A 256 15.86 7.58 -11.40
CA PRO A 256 17.21 7.35 -10.88
C PRO A 256 17.46 7.95 -9.50
N ILE A 257 16.86 9.11 -9.19
CA ILE A 257 16.99 9.76 -7.87
C ILE A 257 16.36 8.87 -6.81
N PHE A 258 15.12 8.42 -7.04
CA PHE A 258 14.42 7.54 -6.11
C PHE A 258 15.07 6.17 -5.98
N ALA A 259 15.58 5.60 -7.08
CA ALA A 259 16.28 4.33 -7.05
C ALA A 259 17.51 4.38 -6.12
N GLN A 260 18.29 5.46 -6.16
CA GLN A 260 19.43 5.65 -5.27
C GLN A 260 19.00 5.85 -3.82
N MET A 261 17.97 6.66 -3.56
CA MET A 261 17.45 6.90 -2.21
C MET A 261 16.90 5.61 -1.58
N ARG A 262 16.02 4.90 -2.29
CA ARG A 262 15.34 3.69 -1.81
C ARG A 262 16.25 2.46 -1.75
N LEU A 263 17.45 2.53 -2.33
CA LEU A 263 18.44 1.46 -2.22
C LEU A 263 18.91 1.27 -0.77
N ARG A 264 19.14 2.38 -0.05
CA ARG A 264 19.62 2.38 1.35
C ARG A 264 18.45 2.64 2.29
N LYS A 265 18.17 1.68 3.17
CA LYS A 265 17.03 1.74 4.10
C LYS A 265 17.44 2.48 5.39
N SER A 266 16.55 3.31 5.91
CA SER A 266 16.67 3.87 7.24
C SER A 266 16.42 2.80 8.31
N PRO A 267 16.77 3.06 9.59
CA PRO A 267 16.40 2.16 10.68
C PRO A 267 14.90 1.86 10.76
N MET A 268 14.02 2.85 10.55
CA MET A 268 12.57 2.63 10.55
C MET A 268 12.14 1.74 9.38
N GLU A 269 12.71 1.94 8.19
CA GLU A 269 12.41 1.07 7.04
C GLU A 269 12.87 -0.37 7.27
N LEU A 270 14.00 -0.58 7.95
CA LEU A 270 14.48 -1.92 8.30
C LEU A 270 13.55 -2.61 9.30
N GLU A 271 12.97 -1.90 10.27
CA GLU A 271 11.98 -2.46 11.19
C GLU A 271 10.69 -2.87 10.48
N ILE A 272 10.22 -2.07 9.52
CA ILE A 272 9.04 -2.41 8.70
C ILE A 272 9.34 -3.64 7.83
N LEU A 273 10.51 -3.68 7.19
CA LEU A 273 10.94 -4.81 6.36
C LEU A 273 11.10 -6.09 7.18
N GLN A 274 11.67 -6.00 8.40
CA GLN A 274 11.76 -7.13 9.31
C GLN A 274 10.38 -7.65 9.68
N HIS A 275 9.40 -6.77 9.91
CA HIS A 275 8.04 -7.19 10.19
C HIS A 275 7.40 -7.93 9.00
N ALA A 276 7.59 -7.46 7.76
CA ALA A 276 7.14 -8.18 6.56
C ALA A 276 7.79 -9.59 6.45
N ILE A 277 9.07 -9.70 6.80
CA ILE A 277 9.78 -10.99 6.86
C ILE A 277 9.19 -11.90 7.94
N ASP A 278 8.89 -11.39 9.13
CA ASP A 278 8.32 -12.16 10.24
C ASP A 278 6.90 -12.66 9.91
N ILE A 279 6.10 -11.88 9.16
CA ILE A 279 4.80 -12.30 8.64
C ILE A 279 4.97 -13.43 7.63
N SER A 280 5.92 -13.28 6.70
CA SER A 280 6.21 -14.28 5.67
C SER A 280 6.66 -15.60 6.30
N ILE A 281 7.52 -15.54 7.31
CA ILE A 281 7.96 -16.70 8.09
C ILE A 281 6.77 -17.44 8.71
N GLU A 282 5.87 -16.72 9.38
CA GLU A 282 4.69 -17.35 10.00
C GLU A 282 3.80 -18.02 8.92
N ALA A 283 3.63 -17.36 7.78
CA ALA A 283 2.84 -17.88 6.67
C ALA A 283 3.43 -19.17 6.08
N HIS A 284 4.74 -19.19 5.81
CA HIS A 284 5.47 -20.38 5.36
C HIS A 284 5.33 -21.54 6.36
N GLU A 285 5.48 -21.28 7.65
CA GLU A 285 5.42 -22.34 8.68
C GLU A 285 3.99 -22.89 8.87
N ARG A 286 2.98 -22.03 8.78
CA ARG A 286 1.56 -22.46 8.80
C ARG A 286 1.21 -23.31 7.59
N ALA A 287 1.62 -22.85 6.39
CA ALA A 287 1.41 -23.58 5.15
C ALA A 287 2.15 -24.93 5.16
N GLN A 288 3.40 -24.95 5.61
CA GLN A 288 4.18 -26.18 5.76
C GLN A 288 3.53 -27.16 6.75
N ALA A 289 3.07 -26.69 7.91
CA ALA A 289 2.38 -27.54 8.88
C ALA A 289 1.07 -28.13 8.36
N PHE A 290 0.43 -27.45 7.40
CA PHE A 290 -0.82 -27.87 6.78
C PHE A 290 -0.64 -28.75 5.53
N ALA A 291 0.49 -28.66 4.83
CA ALA A 291 0.69 -29.25 3.50
C ALA A 291 0.39 -30.76 3.41
N VAL A 292 0.70 -31.54 4.45
CA VAL A 292 0.40 -32.99 4.49
C VAL A 292 -1.11 -33.29 4.43
N GLN A 293 -1.96 -32.35 4.84
CA GLN A 293 -3.41 -32.46 4.83
C GLN A 293 -4.04 -31.89 3.55
N ALA A 294 -3.27 -31.10 2.79
CA ALA A 294 -3.75 -30.44 1.58
C ALA A 294 -3.99 -31.45 0.47
N LYS A 295 -5.10 -31.29 -0.25
CA LYS A 295 -5.39 -32.06 -1.47
C LYS A 295 -4.96 -31.30 -2.72
N TRP A 296 -4.91 -29.97 -2.63
CA TRP A 296 -4.65 -29.07 -3.74
C TRP A 296 -3.68 -27.97 -3.32
N GLU A 297 -2.88 -27.47 -4.26
CA GLU A 297 -1.90 -26.41 -4.02
C GLU A 297 -2.56 -25.16 -3.43
N TYR A 298 -3.74 -24.76 -3.92
CA TYR A 298 -4.48 -23.60 -3.40
C TYR A 298 -4.90 -23.74 -1.93
N GLU A 299 -4.99 -24.95 -1.36
CA GLU A 299 -5.31 -25.11 0.06
C GLU A 299 -4.11 -24.77 0.94
N VAL A 300 -2.89 -24.98 0.43
CA VAL A 300 -1.64 -24.53 1.05
C VAL A 300 -1.52 -23.02 0.91
N ASP A 301 -1.79 -22.49 -0.28
CA ASP A 301 -1.83 -21.04 -0.56
C ASP A 301 -2.84 -20.29 0.33
N ALA A 302 -4.01 -20.89 0.59
CA ALA A 302 -4.99 -20.31 1.49
C ALA A 302 -4.47 -20.07 2.93
N GLN A 303 -3.51 -20.87 3.41
CA GLN A 303 -2.86 -20.63 4.70
C GLN A 303 -1.99 -19.37 4.69
N VAL A 304 -1.35 -19.08 3.54
CA VAL A 304 -0.57 -17.86 3.32
C VAL A 304 -1.49 -16.65 3.39
N ALA A 305 -2.51 -16.62 2.54
CA ALA A 305 -3.47 -15.51 2.47
C ALA A 305 -4.15 -15.25 3.82
N TYR A 306 -4.53 -16.31 4.55
CA TYR A 306 -5.07 -16.20 5.91
C TYR A 306 -4.08 -15.52 6.85
N THR A 307 -2.81 -15.92 6.82
CA THR A 307 -1.78 -15.39 7.73
C THR A 307 -1.46 -13.93 7.43
N PHE A 308 -1.33 -13.58 6.15
CA PHE A 308 -1.14 -12.20 5.71
C PHE A 308 -2.28 -11.32 6.22
N LYS A 309 -3.53 -11.76 6.03
CA LYS A 309 -4.71 -11.04 6.53
C LYS A 309 -4.74 -10.93 8.05
N LEU A 310 -4.41 -12.01 8.76
CA LEU A 310 -4.33 -12.02 10.22
C LEU A 310 -3.34 -10.99 10.77
N ARG A 311 -2.27 -10.70 10.01
CA ARG A 311 -1.20 -9.78 10.38
C ARG A 311 -1.33 -8.39 9.74
N ASN A 312 -2.46 -8.09 9.12
CA ASN A 312 -2.72 -6.81 8.46
C ASN A 312 -1.71 -6.48 7.33
N ALA A 313 -1.20 -7.52 6.66
CA ALA A 313 -0.45 -7.44 5.42
C ALA A 313 -1.39 -7.76 4.26
N ASP A 314 -2.36 -6.87 4.02
CA ASP A 314 -3.47 -7.12 3.08
C ASP A 314 -3.04 -7.29 1.61
N ASN A 315 -1.81 -6.89 1.28
CA ASN A 315 -1.20 -7.11 -0.04
C ASN A 315 -0.09 -8.17 0.07
N TRP A 316 0.12 -8.90 -1.02
CA TRP A 316 1.35 -9.67 -1.24
C TRP A 316 2.44 -8.77 -1.86
N GLY A 317 3.71 -9.17 -1.73
CA GLY A 317 4.81 -8.53 -2.46
C GLY A 317 4.74 -8.80 -3.97
N TYR A 318 4.23 -9.98 -4.34
CA TYR A 318 4.06 -10.50 -5.69
C TYR A 318 3.07 -11.67 -5.64
N PRO A 319 2.46 -12.09 -6.76
CA PRO A 319 1.59 -13.27 -6.78
C PRO A 319 2.31 -14.50 -6.21
N ASP A 320 1.65 -15.18 -5.27
CA ASP A 320 2.21 -16.34 -4.59
C ASP A 320 2.47 -17.50 -5.57
N ILE A 321 3.59 -18.20 -5.38
CA ILE A 321 3.95 -19.42 -6.13
C ILE A 321 3.91 -20.58 -5.17
N VAL A 322 3.03 -21.56 -5.43
CA VAL A 322 2.94 -22.81 -4.67
C VAL A 322 2.86 -23.99 -5.63
N GLY A 323 3.99 -24.65 -5.88
CA GLY A 323 4.12 -25.70 -6.88
C GLY A 323 4.56 -27.05 -6.30
N CYS A 324 3.74 -28.08 -6.47
CA CYS A 324 4.02 -29.46 -6.06
C CYS A 324 4.63 -30.28 -7.22
N GLY A 325 5.64 -31.08 -6.91
CA GLY A 325 6.31 -31.98 -7.86
C GLY A 325 6.85 -31.21 -9.08
N PRO A 326 6.53 -31.61 -10.32
CA PRO A 326 7.00 -30.93 -11.52
C PRO A 326 6.65 -29.43 -11.61
N ASN A 327 5.57 -28.97 -10.96
CA ASN A 327 5.18 -27.56 -11.01
C ASN A 327 6.22 -26.64 -10.35
N ALA A 328 6.99 -27.15 -9.38
CA ALA A 328 8.11 -26.44 -8.78
C ALA A 328 9.24 -26.07 -9.77
N THR A 329 9.21 -26.62 -10.99
CA THR A 329 10.17 -26.32 -12.06
C THR A 329 9.72 -25.18 -12.99
N THR A 330 8.51 -24.66 -12.80
CA THR A 330 7.98 -23.49 -13.51
C THR A 330 8.22 -22.24 -12.65
N LEU A 331 9.13 -21.37 -13.10
CA LEU A 331 9.69 -20.29 -12.26
C LEU A 331 8.66 -19.30 -11.72
N HIS A 332 7.63 -18.95 -12.52
CA HIS A 332 6.52 -18.09 -12.10
C HIS A 332 5.21 -18.88 -12.21
N TYR A 333 5.10 -19.97 -11.46
CA TYR A 333 3.90 -20.81 -11.45
C TYR A 333 2.78 -20.18 -10.62
N GLU A 334 1.93 -19.40 -11.28
CA GLU A 334 0.80 -18.67 -10.65
C GLU A 334 -0.52 -19.47 -10.65
N GLU A 335 -0.57 -20.62 -11.32
CA GLU A 335 -1.82 -21.34 -11.51
C GLU A 335 -2.32 -21.98 -10.21
N VAL A 336 -1.43 -22.58 -9.40
CA VAL A 336 -1.67 -23.00 -8.00
C VAL A 336 -2.93 -23.88 -7.83
N GLN A 337 -3.25 -24.71 -8.83
CA GLN A 337 -4.49 -25.49 -8.89
C GLN A 337 -4.27 -27.01 -9.00
N ALA A 338 -3.02 -27.50 -8.98
CA ALA A 338 -2.74 -28.91 -9.15
C ALA A 338 -2.90 -29.70 -7.83
N PRO A 339 -3.07 -31.04 -7.91
CA PRO A 339 -3.12 -31.88 -6.72
C PRO A 339 -1.79 -31.91 -5.97
N VAL A 340 -1.85 -31.84 -4.64
CA VAL A 340 -0.72 -32.09 -3.75
C VAL A 340 -0.51 -33.59 -3.59
N LYS A 341 0.68 -34.08 -3.95
CA LYS A 341 0.98 -35.52 -3.97
C LYS A 341 1.94 -35.90 -2.85
N GLN A 342 1.56 -36.89 -2.05
CA GLN A 342 2.38 -37.44 -0.98
C GLN A 342 3.70 -37.99 -1.52
N GLY A 343 4.82 -37.65 -0.87
CA GLY A 343 6.16 -38.07 -1.27
C GLY A 343 6.82 -37.19 -2.35
N GLU A 344 6.11 -36.20 -2.89
CA GLU A 344 6.70 -35.14 -3.74
C GLU A 344 7.23 -33.99 -2.87
N LEU A 345 8.00 -33.09 -3.50
CA LEU A 345 8.33 -31.79 -2.92
C LEU A 345 7.26 -30.76 -3.26
N ILE A 346 7.09 -29.76 -2.41
CA ILE A 346 6.37 -28.53 -2.71
C ILE A 346 7.33 -27.34 -2.55
N LEU A 347 7.34 -26.46 -3.54
CA LEU A 347 8.05 -25.19 -3.51
C LEU A 347 7.04 -24.07 -3.26
N MET A 348 7.36 -23.22 -2.29
CA MET A 348 6.65 -21.98 -2.01
C MET A 348 7.58 -20.80 -2.24
N ASP A 349 7.22 -19.88 -3.13
CA ASP A 349 7.82 -18.56 -3.24
C ASP A 349 6.76 -17.52 -2.91
N VAL A 350 6.86 -16.97 -1.70
CA VAL A 350 5.78 -16.26 -1.03
C VAL A 350 6.37 -15.18 -0.14
N GLY A 351 5.84 -13.96 -0.22
CA GLY A 351 6.33 -12.81 0.53
C GLY A 351 5.22 -11.80 0.85
N ALA A 352 5.08 -11.46 2.13
CA ALA A 352 4.11 -10.46 2.58
C ALA A 352 4.55 -9.05 2.15
N GLU A 353 3.58 -8.18 1.84
CA GLU A 353 3.79 -6.73 1.82
C GLU A 353 3.19 -6.10 3.08
N TYR A 354 4.03 -5.44 3.88
CA TYR A 354 3.59 -4.67 5.03
C TYR A 354 4.11 -3.24 4.95
N GLY A 355 3.22 -2.25 5.09
CA GLY A 355 3.59 -0.83 5.06
C GLY A 355 4.29 -0.39 3.76
N HIS A 356 3.96 -1.01 2.61
CA HIS A 356 4.62 -0.85 1.31
C HIS A 356 6.05 -1.43 1.20
N PHE A 357 6.47 -2.27 2.13
CA PHE A 357 7.71 -3.05 2.06
C PHE A 357 7.40 -4.53 1.88
N SER A 358 8.02 -5.13 0.87
CA SER A 358 7.80 -6.52 0.51
C SER A 358 8.95 -7.39 1.03
N ALA A 359 8.61 -8.51 1.65
CA ALA A 359 9.51 -9.64 1.79
C ALA A 359 9.49 -10.48 0.50
N ASP A 360 10.49 -11.35 0.35
CA ASP A 360 10.62 -12.29 -0.76
C ASP A 360 11.33 -13.53 -0.21
N VAL A 361 10.60 -14.64 -0.12
CA VAL A 361 11.06 -15.84 0.58
C VAL A 361 10.63 -17.10 -0.16
N THR A 362 11.61 -17.86 -0.64
CA THR A 362 11.40 -19.20 -1.19
C THR A 362 11.75 -20.29 -0.19
N ARG A 363 10.90 -21.32 -0.06
CA ARG A 363 11.20 -22.58 0.65
C ARG A 363 10.72 -23.78 -0.16
N THR A 364 11.43 -24.90 -0.05
CA THR A 364 11.03 -26.18 -0.63
C THR A 364 11.08 -27.24 0.45
N PHE A 365 10.01 -28.02 0.58
CA PHE A 365 9.88 -29.05 1.61
C PHE A 365 9.07 -30.25 1.09
N PRO A 366 9.25 -31.46 1.66
CA PRO A 366 8.45 -32.62 1.29
C PRO A 366 7.00 -32.47 1.78
N VAL A 367 6.06 -32.99 0.99
CA VAL A 367 4.63 -33.13 1.33
C VAL A 367 4.42 -34.22 2.38
#